data_AF-A0A926IJ78-F1
#
_entry.id   AF-A0A926IJ78-F1
#
_cell.length_a   1.000
_cell.length_b   1.000
_cell.length_c   1.000
_cell.angle_alpha   90.00
_cell.angle_beta   90.00
_cell.angle_gamma   90.00
#
_symmetry.space_group_name_H-M   'P 1'
#
loop_
_entity.id
_entity.type
_entity.pdbx_description
1 polymer ?
#
loop_
_entity_poly.entity_id
_entity_poly.type
_entity_poly.pdbx_seq_one_letter_code
_entity_poly.pdbx_strand_id
1 'polypeptide(L)'
;MYLTAQEKQLLFSIYGKKRFSIVRFELRSSKEKDLISTALNHVHLESREDTMETVKALGAKLAALQEKGLIFISYSLAVTARSDYALYYESQLYRQFCALTEQGKQRPEFLFDTPYIKRGLVTLTPKGLQLCRRLCK
;
A
#
# COMPACT_ATOMS: atom_id res chain seq x y z
N MET A 1 -2.85 -2.09 25.40
CA MET A 1 -2.69 -2.34 23.96
C MET A 1 -1.40 -3.13 23.77
N TYR A 2 -1.48 -4.38 23.32
CA TYR A 2 -0.30 -5.20 23.05
C TYR A 2 0.09 -5.12 21.56
N LEU A 3 1.39 -5.03 21.31
CA LEU A 3 1.97 -5.05 19.97
C LEU A 3 2.87 -6.27 19.85
N THR A 4 2.73 -7.01 18.75
CA THR A 4 3.67 -8.07 18.40
C THR A 4 5.05 -7.48 18.09
N ALA A 5 6.09 -8.31 18.12
CA ALA A 5 7.44 -7.89 17.74
C ALA A 5 7.48 -7.30 16.31
N GLN A 6 6.76 -7.93 15.39
CA GLN A 6 6.68 -7.48 13.99
C GLN A 6 5.94 -6.16 13.83
N GLU A 7 4.87 -5.92 14.60
CA GLU A 7 4.18 -4.63 14.59
C GLU A 7 5.05 -3.50 15.15
N LYS A 8 5.83 -3.78 16.21
CA LYS A 8 6.81 -2.81 16.73
C LYS A 8 7.87 -2.48 15.68
N GLN A 9 8.42 -3.49 15.02
CA GLN A 9 9.42 -3.31 13.96
C GLN A 9 8.88 -2.49 12.80
N LEU A 10 7.64 -2.77 12.35
CA LEU A 10 7.00 -1.98 11.31
C LEU A 10 6.75 -0.53 11.74
N LEU A 11 6.26 -0.32 12.97
CA LEU A 11 6.04 1.02 13.50
C LEU A 11 7.36 1.84 13.56
N PHE A 12 8.47 1.20 13.92
CA PHE A 12 9.79 1.82 13.89
C PHE A 12 10.30 2.09 12.47
N SER A 13 10.05 1.18 11.53
CA SER A 13 10.36 1.42 10.10
C SER A 13 9.63 2.66 9.59
N ILE A 14 8.35 2.84 9.97
CA ILE A 14 7.57 4.03 9.64
C ILE A 14 8.17 5.28 10.29
N TYR A 15 8.57 5.20 11.58
CA TYR A 15 9.19 6.33 12.29
C TYR A 15 10.51 6.79 11.66
N GLY A 16 11.33 5.85 11.18
CA GLY A 16 12.64 6.15 10.58
C GLY A 16 12.58 6.67 9.14
N LYS A 17 11.46 6.48 8.43
CA LYS A 17 11.32 6.92 7.03
C LYS A 17 10.73 8.34 6.97
N LYS A 18 11.34 9.21 6.16
CA LYS A 18 10.80 10.56 5.86
C LYS A 18 9.38 10.48 5.27
N ARG A 19 9.14 9.50 4.41
CA ARG A 19 7.85 9.18 3.79
C ARG A 19 7.71 7.68 3.68
N PHE A 20 6.67 7.11 4.29
CA PHE A 20 6.33 5.70 4.14
C PHE A 20 5.27 5.56 3.06
N SER A 21 5.73 5.47 1.80
CA SER A 21 4.85 5.32 0.64
C SER A 21 4.15 3.97 0.64
N ILE A 22 2.90 3.95 0.20
CA ILE A 22 2.15 2.74 -0.10
C ILE A 22 1.31 2.95 -1.35
N VAL A 23 0.79 1.88 -1.94
CA VAL A 23 -0.17 1.99 -3.05
C VAL A 23 -1.34 1.01 -2.89
N ARG A 24 -2.42 1.29 -3.60
CA ARG A 24 -3.43 0.30 -3.96
C ARG A 24 -3.26 -0.05 -5.43
N PHE A 25 -3.34 -1.34 -5.73
CA PHE A 25 -3.60 -1.80 -7.08
C PHE A 25 -5.11 -1.80 -7.28
N GLU A 26 -5.56 -0.90 -8.13
CA GLU A 26 -6.95 -0.72 -8.48
C GLU A 26 -7.18 -1.18 -9.91
N LEU A 27 -8.26 -1.91 -10.10
CA LEU A 27 -8.86 -2.15 -11.39
C LEU A 27 -9.89 -1.06 -11.63
N ARG A 28 -9.79 -0.37 -12.76
CA ARG A 28 -10.71 0.71 -13.15
C ARG A 28 -11.34 0.40 -14.49
N SER A 29 -12.50 0.98 -14.76
CA SER A 29 -13.10 0.93 -16.10
C SER A 29 -12.71 2.15 -16.93
N SER A 30 -12.30 1.92 -18.17
CA SER A 30 -12.16 2.98 -19.18
C SER A 30 -13.51 3.53 -19.65
N LYS A 31 -14.60 2.76 -19.48
CA LYS A 31 -15.96 3.08 -19.92
C LYS A 31 -16.76 3.77 -18.81
N GLU A 32 -16.59 3.34 -17.57
CA GLU A 32 -17.31 3.85 -16.40
C GLU A 32 -16.36 4.38 -15.33
N LYS A 33 -16.20 5.71 -15.25
CA LYS A 33 -15.17 6.35 -14.41
C LYS A 33 -15.30 6.06 -12.92
N ASP A 34 -16.51 5.82 -12.44
CA ASP A 34 -16.79 5.55 -11.02
C ASP A 34 -16.59 4.08 -10.65
N LEU A 35 -16.41 3.20 -11.64
CA LEU A 35 -16.20 1.79 -11.40
C LEU A 35 -14.73 1.51 -11.05
N ILE A 36 -14.49 1.34 -9.75
CA ILE A 36 -13.17 1.08 -9.17
C ILE A 36 -13.26 -0.14 -8.25
N SER A 37 -12.41 -1.13 -8.50
CA SER A 37 -12.23 -2.29 -7.63
C SER A 37 -10.80 -2.34 -7.10
N THR A 38 -10.62 -2.64 -5.81
CA THR A 38 -9.28 -2.79 -5.24
C THR A 38 -8.83 -4.25 -5.36
N ALA A 39 -7.82 -4.51 -6.18
CA ALA A 39 -7.24 -5.84 -6.35
C ALA A 39 -6.24 -6.17 -5.23
N LEU A 40 -5.45 -5.19 -4.80
CA LEU A 40 -4.51 -5.34 -3.70
C LEU A 40 -4.39 -4.03 -2.92
N ASN A 41 -4.54 -4.10 -1.59
CA ASN A 41 -4.57 -2.94 -0.72
C ASN A 41 -3.29 -2.84 0.13
N HIS A 42 -2.92 -1.62 0.50
CA HIS A 42 -1.79 -1.32 1.40
C HIS A 42 -0.43 -1.90 0.95
N VAL A 43 -0.16 -1.85 -0.36
CA VAL A 43 1.07 -2.37 -0.94
C VAL A 43 2.24 -1.48 -0.56
N HIS A 44 3.19 -2.02 0.19
CA HIS A 44 4.52 -1.45 0.38
C HIS A 44 5.54 -2.39 -0.23
N LEU A 45 6.54 -1.85 -0.94
CA LEU A 45 7.63 -2.63 -1.50
C LEU A 45 8.95 -2.06 -0.96
N GLU A 46 9.84 -2.96 -0.56
CA GLU A 46 11.23 -2.67 -0.26
C GLU A 46 12.13 -3.08 -1.43
N SER A 47 11.71 -4.07 -2.24
CA SER A 47 12.40 -4.52 -3.45
C SER A 47 11.47 -4.75 -4.64
N ARG A 48 12.04 -4.87 -5.85
CA ARG A 48 11.26 -5.17 -7.08
C ARG A 48 10.73 -6.60 -7.11
N GLU A 49 11.36 -7.48 -6.34
CA GLU A 49 11.15 -8.92 -6.24
C GLU A 49 10.23 -9.30 -5.07
N ASP A 50 9.71 -8.32 -4.32
CA ASP A 50 8.73 -8.57 -3.25
C ASP A 50 7.50 -9.31 -3.80
N THR A 51 7.08 -10.34 -3.08
CA THR A 51 6.01 -11.24 -3.52
C THR A 51 4.64 -10.81 -3.02
N MET A 52 3.59 -11.41 -3.57
CA MET A 52 2.22 -11.18 -3.14
C MET A 52 2.03 -11.51 -1.64
N GLU A 53 2.66 -12.58 -1.17
CA GLU A 53 2.55 -13.07 0.21
C GLU A 53 3.19 -12.08 1.19
N THR A 54 4.40 -11.60 0.91
CA THR A 54 5.10 -10.66 1.79
C THR A 54 4.36 -9.32 1.86
N VAL A 55 3.87 -8.84 0.72
CA VAL A 55 3.07 -7.62 0.62
C VAL A 55 1.76 -7.74 1.38
N LYS A 56 1.02 -8.85 1.23
CA LYS A 56 -0.24 -9.09 1.97
C LYS A 56 0.00 -9.14 3.48
N ALA A 57 1.06 -9.82 3.91
CA ALA A 57 1.41 -9.91 5.32
C ALA A 57 1.76 -8.54 5.91
N LEU A 58 2.49 -7.69 5.18
CA LEU A 58 2.79 -6.32 5.60
C LEU A 58 1.54 -5.44 5.60
N GLY A 59 0.72 -5.51 4.55
CA GLY A 59 -0.55 -4.77 4.46
C GLY A 59 -1.51 -5.07 5.61
N ALA A 60 -1.61 -6.34 6.03
CA ALA A 60 -2.39 -6.73 7.21
C ALA A 60 -1.85 -6.09 8.51
N LYS A 61 -0.53 -5.99 8.67
CA LYS A 61 0.09 -5.31 9.82
C LYS A 61 -0.18 -3.82 9.81
N LEU A 62 -0.15 -3.17 8.64
CA LEU A 62 -0.55 -1.76 8.51
C LEU A 62 -2.01 -1.57 8.93
N ALA A 63 -2.92 -2.42 8.48
CA ALA A 63 -4.33 -2.36 8.89
C ALA A 63 -4.47 -2.49 10.42
N ALA A 64 -3.79 -3.46 11.04
CA ALA A 64 -3.81 -3.66 12.48
C ALA A 64 -3.23 -2.44 13.27
N LEU A 65 -2.14 -1.83 12.78
CA LEU A 65 -1.59 -0.62 13.39
C LEU A 65 -2.54 0.58 13.29
N GLN A 66 -3.28 0.68 12.18
CA GLN A 66 -4.29 1.72 11.96
C GLN A 66 -5.49 1.51 12.90
N GLU A 67 -6.00 0.28 13.02
CA GLU A 67 -7.08 -0.08 13.97
C GLU A 67 -6.71 0.25 15.42
N LYS A 68 -5.43 0.10 15.77
CA LYS A 68 -4.88 0.48 17.09
C LYS A 68 -4.72 1.99 17.28
N GLY A 69 -4.99 2.79 16.24
CA GLY A 69 -4.87 4.25 16.23
C GLY A 69 -3.42 4.75 16.28
N LEU A 70 -2.46 3.95 15.81
CA LEU A 70 -1.02 4.30 15.85
C LEU A 70 -0.52 4.94 14.55
N ILE A 71 -1.19 4.63 13.45
CA ILE A 71 -0.90 5.21 12.15
C ILE A 71 -2.19 5.71 11.51
N PHE A 72 -2.03 6.62 10.55
CA PHE A 72 -3.06 7.04 9.63
C PHE A 72 -2.63 6.65 8.21
N ILE A 73 -3.55 6.02 7.47
CA ILE A 73 -3.31 5.66 6.07
C ILE A 73 -4.17 6.54 5.17
N SER A 74 -3.52 7.33 4.31
CA SER A 74 -4.22 8.22 3.37
C SER A 74 -3.94 7.84 1.92
N TYR A 75 -4.98 7.83 1.11
CA TYR A 75 -4.91 7.77 -0.35
C TYR A 75 -5.40 9.07 -1.01
N SER A 76 -5.71 10.09 -0.22
CA SER A 76 -6.10 11.43 -0.67
C SER A 76 -4.93 12.38 -0.51
N LEU A 77 -3.92 12.19 -1.37
CA LEU A 77 -2.67 12.95 -1.31
C LEU A 77 -2.73 14.16 -2.24
N ALA A 78 -2.45 15.35 -1.69
CA ALA A 78 -2.37 16.58 -2.49
C ALA A 78 -1.09 16.63 -3.35
N VAL A 79 0.04 16.14 -2.81
CA VAL A 79 1.34 16.14 -3.49
C VAL A 79 2.01 14.78 -3.27
N THR A 80 2.60 14.25 -4.35
CA THR A 80 3.40 13.01 -4.31
C THR A 80 4.71 13.24 -5.07
N ALA A 81 5.82 12.69 -4.59
CA ALA A 81 7.06 12.68 -5.35
C ALA A 81 7.13 11.43 -6.23
N ARG A 82 7.42 11.59 -7.52
CA ARG A 82 7.51 10.46 -8.46
C ARG A 82 8.49 9.38 -7.97
N SER A 83 9.61 9.79 -7.38
CA SER A 83 10.64 8.90 -6.84
C SER A 83 10.12 7.94 -5.78
N ASP A 84 9.17 8.36 -4.94
CA ASP A 84 8.63 7.52 -3.86
C ASP A 84 7.80 6.34 -4.38
N TYR A 85 7.36 6.42 -5.65
CA TYR A 85 6.47 5.45 -6.26
C TYR A 85 7.06 4.73 -7.48
N ALA A 86 8.27 5.08 -7.92
CA ALA A 86 8.90 4.48 -9.11
C ALA A 86 9.03 2.96 -8.97
N LEU A 87 9.44 2.49 -7.78
CA LEU A 87 9.62 1.07 -7.47
C LEU A 87 8.37 0.22 -7.77
N TYR A 88 7.17 0.74 -7.49
CA TYR A 88 5.94 -0.02 -7.70
C TYR A 88 5.69 -0.29 -9.18
N TYR A 89 5.94 0.68 -10.06
CA TYR A 89 5.77 0.51 -11.50
C TYR A 89 6.81 -0.46 -12.10
N GLU A 90 7.98 -0.57 -11.47
CA GLU A 90 9.06 -1.44 -11.93
C GLU A 90 8.97 -2.87 -11.38
N SER A 91 8.17 -3.08 -10.34
CA SER A 91 8.04 -4.34 -9.60
C SER A 91 7.48 -5.49 -10.43
N GLN A 92 7.90 -6.71 -10.12
CA GLN A 92 7.33 -7.93 -10.71
C GLN A 92 5.84 -8.04 -10.41
N LEU A 93 5.43 -7.67 -9.20
CA LEU A 93 4.05 -7.72 -8.74
C LEU A 93 3.12 -6.84 -9.59
N TYR A 94 3.56 -5.61 -9.94
CA TYR A 94 2.77 -4.74 -10.81
C TYR A 94 2.70 -5.27 -12.25
N ARG A 95 3.79 -5.84 -12.77
CA ARG A 95 3.76 -6.50 -14.09
C ARG A 95 2.76 -7.67 -14.13
N GLN A 96 2.74 -8.49 -13.08
CA GLN A 96 1.76 -9.57 -12.94
C GLN A 96 0.33 -9.03 -12.89
N PHE A 97 0.10 -7.95 -12.13
CA PHE A 97 -1.20 -7.30 -12.06
C PHE A 97 -1.67 -6.76 -13.42
N CYS A 98 -0.79 -6.12 -14.19
CA CYS A 98 -1.10 -5.68 -15.55
C CYS A 98 -1.44 -6.87 -16.47
N ALA A 99 -0.64 -7.94 -16.44
CA ALA A 99 -0.88 -9.13 -17.27
C ALA A 99 -2.24 -9.78 -16.97
N LEU A 100 -2.61 -9.89 -15.68
CA LEU A 100 -3.93 -10.39 -15.27
C LEU A 100 -5.07 -9.48 -15.75
N THR A 101 -4.84 -8.17 -15.74
CA THR A 101 -5.83 -7.20 -16.24
C THR A 101 -6.04 -7.36 -17.75
N GLU A 102 -4.98 -7.49 -18.54
CA GLU A 102 -5.06 -7.75 -19.99
C GLU A 102 -5.77 -9.06 -20.32
N GLN A 103 -5.50 -10.12 -19.56
CA GLN A 103 -6.23 -11.39 -19.70
C GLN A 103 -7.73 -11.23 -19.38
N GLY A 104 -8.06 -10.43 -18.36
CA GLY A 104 -9.44 -10.12 -18.00
C GLY A 104 -10.20 -9.43 -19.13
N LYS A 105 -9.59 -8.46 -19.82
CA LYS A 105 -10.19 -7.71 -20.94
C LYS A 105 -10.71 -8.57 -22.07
N GLN A 106 -10.13 -9.76 -22.27
CA GLN A 106 -10.54 -10.68 -23.34
C GLN A 106 -11.93 -11.29 -23.09
N ARG A 107 -12.47 -11.15 -21.88
CA ARG A 107 -13.81 -11.66 -21.53
C ARG A 107 -14.87 -10.59 -21.86
N PRO A 108 -15.93 -10.93 -22.62
CA PRO A 108 -16.92 -9.97 -23.10
C PRO A 108 -17.59 -9.11 -22.01
N GLU A 109 -17.74 -9.64 -20.80
CA GLU A 109 -18.42 -8.97 -19.69
C GLU A 109 -17.45 -8.25 -18.73
N PHE A 110 -16.15 -8.22 -19.02
CA PHE A 110 -15.18 -7.64 -18.10
C PHE A 110 -15.16 -6.11 -18.17
N LEU A 111 -15.68 -5.47 -17.12
CA LEU A 111 -15.77 -4.02 -17.02
C LEU A 111 -14.46 -3.33 -16.59
N PHE A 112 -13.53 -4.09 -16.00
CA PHE A 112 -12.37 -3.60 -15.26
C PHE A 112 -11.06 -3.66 -16.05
N ASP A 113 -10.98 -2.89 -17.13
CA ASP A 113 -9.92 -3.01 -18.13
C ASP A 113 -8.63 -2.22 -17.81
N THR A 114 -8.61 -1.35 -16.81
CA THR A 114 -7.48 -0.44 -16.61
C THR A 114 -6.76 -0.73 -15.29
N PRO A 115 -5.51 -1.24 -15.33
CA PRO A 115 -4.71 -1.39 -14.11
C PRO A 115 -4.22 -0.02 -13.65
N TYR A 116 -4.43 0.30 -12.38
CA TYR A 116 -4.13 1.61 -11.83
C TYR A 116 -3.40 1.52 -10.48
N ILE A 117 -2.40 2.37 -10.29
CA ILE A 117 -1.72 2.56 -9.00
C ILE A 117 -2.29 3.79 -8.31
N LYS A 118 -3.11 3.57 -7.29
CA LYS A 118 -3.55 4.65 -6.40
C LYS A 118 -2.51 4.84 -5.31
N ARG A 119 -1.84 5.99 -5.35
CA ARG A 119 -0.78 6.38 -4.41
C ARG A 119 -1.36 6.68 -3.03
N GLY A 120 -0.65 6.24 -2.00
CA GLY A 120 -0.98 6.48 -0.60
C GLY A 120 0.28 6.70 0.24
N LEU A 121 0.04 7.14 1.47
CA LEU A 121 1.09 7.44 2.44
C LEU A 121 0.61 6.97 3.82
N VAL A 122 1.57 6.48 4.61
CA VAL A 122 1.38 6.16 6.02
C VAL A 122 2.08 7.21 6.86
N THR A 123 1.39 7.73 7.87
CA THR A 123 1.93 8.67 8.85
C THR A 123 1.64 8.18 10.27
N LEU A 124 2.55 8.44 11.21
CA LEU A 124 2.28 8.17 12.63
C LEU A 124 1.22 9.14 13.16
N THR A 125 0.32 8.62 14.00
CA THR A 125 -0.52 9.47 14.84
C THR A 125 0.30 10.02 16.02
N PRO A 126 -0.19 11.02 16.77
CA PRO A 126 0.46 11.45 18.01
C PRO A 126 0.72 10.29 18.99
N LYS A 127 -0.22 9.35 19.09
CA LYS A 127 -0.11 8.13 19.91
C LYS A 127 1.00 7.20 19.39
N GLY A 128 1.07 6.97 18.08
CA GLY A 128 2.15 6.17 17.47
C GLY A 128 3.53 6.78 17.69
N LEU A 129 3.65 8.10 17.50
CA LEU A 129 4.88 8.85 17.70
C LEU A 129 5.39 8.76 19.14
N GLN A 130 4.49 8.96 20.12
CA GLN A 130 4.84 8.84 21.54
C GLN A 130 5.33 7.44 21.87
N LEU A 131 4.72 6.41 21.29
CA LEU A 131 5.10 5.02 21.53
C LEU A 131 6.50 4.71 20.98
N CYS A 132 6.83 5.13 19.75
CA CYS A 132 8.18 4.99 19.20
C CYS A 132 9.23 5.65 20.10
N ARG A 133 8.97 6.89 20.55
CA ARG A 133 9.88 7.62 21.43
C ARG A 133 10.12 6.93 22.78
N ARG A 134 9.12 6.24 23.32
CA ARG A 134 9.25 5.48 24.57
C ARG A 134 10.05 4.19 24.40
N LEU A 135 9.96 3.56 23.24
CA LEU A 135 10.64 2.31 22.94
C LEU A 135 12.09 2.50 22.46
N CYS A 136 12.50 3.73 22.10
CA CYS A 136 13.89 4.10 21.79
C CYS A 136 14.72 4.48 23.02
N LYS A 137 14.11 4.57 24.21
CA LYS A 137 14.80 4.78 25.49
C LYS A 137 15.08 3.44 26.14
#